data_AF-A0A818XWF6-F1
#
_entry.id   AF-A0A818XWF6-F1
#
_cell.length_a   1.000
_cell.length_b   1.000
_cell.length_c   1.000
_cell.angle_alpha   90.00
_cell.angle_beta   90.00
_cell.angle_gamma   90.00
#
_symmetry.space_group_name_H-M   'P 1'
#
loop_
_entity.id
_entity.type
_entity.pdbx_description
1 polymer ?
#
loop_
_entity_poly.entity_id
_entity_poly.type
_entity_poly.pdbx_seq_one_letter_code
_entity_poly.pdbx_strand_id
1 'polypeptide(L)'
;TKNFDTFYSKFYASTRDIRERRINFDDFETIKIIGRGAFGTVDLVRRKSSGQVYAMKTLSKFEMLKRSDSAFFWEERNIMAFSNSDWIVKLYYAFQDSKNVRN
;
A
#
# COMPACT_ATOMS: atom_id res chain seq x y z
N THR A 1 -23.53 -21.18 4.06
CA THR A 1 -23.45 -20.32 5.26
C THR A 1 -22.57 -20.94 6.34
N LYS A 2 -22.89 -22.14 6.89
CA LYS A 2 -22.09 -22.82 7.93
C LYS A 2 -20.57 -22.94 7.65
N ASN A 3 -20.17 -23.18 6.40
CA ASN A 3 -18.75 -23.28 6.03
C ASN A 3 -18.01 -21.94 6.10
N PHE A 4 -18.69 -20.84 5.78
CA PHE A 4 -18.10 -19.50 5.87
C PHE A 4 -17.88 -19.12 7.33
N ASP A 5 -18.89 -19.30 8.17
CA ASP A 5 -18.81 -18.98 9.61
C ASP A 5 -17.72 -19.82 10.29
N THR A 6 -17.64 -21.11 9.94
CA THR A 6 -16.60 -22.02 10.46
C THR A 6 -15.20 -21.58 10.03
N PHE A 7 -15.02 -21.20 8.77
CA PHE A 7 -13.75 -20.65 8.27
C PHE A 7 -13.41 -19.33 8.97
N TYR A 8 -14.35 -18.41 9.03
CA TYR A 8 -14.16 -17.10 9.62
C TYR A 8 -13.76 -17.22 11.09
N SER A 9 -14.52 -17.95 11.91
CA SER A 9 -14.19 -18.17 13.32
C SER A 9 -12.81 -18.81 13.51
N LYS A 10 -12.42 -19.75 12.64
CA LYS A 10 -11.12 -20.42 12.71
C LYS A 10 -9.94 -19.49 12.39
N PHE A 11 -10.10 -18.60 11.42
CA PHE A 11 -9.00 -17.78 10.90
C PHE A 11 -9.06 -16.30 11.33
N TYR A 12 -10.13 -15.85 12.01
CA TYR A 12 -10.29 -14.44 12.36
C TYR A 12 -9.15 -13.93 13.26
N ALA A 13 -8.83 -14.66 14.33
CA ALA A 13 -7.77 -14.25 15.26
C ALA A 13 -6.39 -14.20 14.59
N SER A 14 -6.05 -15.22 13.79
CA SER A 14 -4.75 -15.29 13.11
C SER A 14 -4.63 -14.25 12.00
N THR A 15 -5.68 -14.02 11.21
CA THR A 15 -5.68 -12.98 10.16
C THR A 15 -5.59 -11.58 10.76
N ARG A 16 -6.17 -11.35 11.95
CA ARG A 16 -6.02 -10.10 12.69
C ARG A 16 -4.59 -9.89 13.16
N ASP A 17 -3.97 -10.87 13.83
CA ASP A 17 -2.58 -10.78 14.30
C ASP A 17 -1.60 -10.54 13.13
N ILE A 18 -1.79 -11.24 12.00
CA ILE A 18 -1.00 -11.01 10.79
C ILE A 18 -1.16 -9.57 10.27
N ARG A 19 -2.37 -9.00 10.33
CA ARG A 19 -2.62 -7.61 9.89
C ARG A 19 -1.96 -6.59 10.79
N GLU A 20 -2.02 -6.79 12.11
CA GLU A 20 -1.42 -5.88 13.10
C GLU A 20 0.11 -5.88 13.06
N ARG A 21 0.74 -7.03 12.74
CA ARG A 21 2.21 -7.13 12.61
C ARG A 21 2.76 -6.69 11.26
N ARG A 22 1.93 -6.63 10.22
CA ARG A 22 2.34 -6.16 8.90
C ARG A 22 2.47 -4.64 8.89
N ILE A 23 3.40 -4.16 8.07
CA ILE A 23 3.52 -2.72 7.81
C ILE A 23 2.18 -2.18 7.31
N ASN A 24 1.74 -1.11 7.93
CA ASN A 24 0.46 -0.48 7.65
C ASN A 24 0.60 1.04 7.67
N PHE A 25 -0.50 1.73 7.36
CA PHE A 25 -0.49 3.19 7.26
C PHE A 25 -0.22 3.87 8.61
N ASP A 26 -0.63 3.26 9.72
CA ASP A 26 -0.47 3.82 11.07
C ASP A 26 0.99 3.80 11.55
N ASP A 27 1.88 3.06 10.87
CA ASP A 27 3.33 3.09 11.09
C ASP A 27 3.99 4.40 10.60
N PHE A 28 3.24 5.23 9.89
CA PHE A 28 3.73 6.46 9.27
C PHE A 28 2.99 7.70 9.79
N GLU A 29 3.72 8.79 9.90
CA GLU A 29 3.21 10.13 10.12
C GLU A 29 3.15 10.87 8.78
N THR A 30 1.99 11.40 8.41
CA THR A 30 1.84 12.20 7.19
C THR A 30 2.26 13.63 7.45
N ILE A 31 3.25 14.12 6.71
CA ILE A 31 3.77 15.49 6.84
C ILE A 31 3.01 16.42 5.91
N LYS A 32 2.96 16.10 4.61
CA LYS A 32 2.37 16.98 3.59
C LYS A 32 2.04 16.23 2.30
N ILE A 33 0.93 16.58 1.64
CA ILE A 33 0.67 16.16 0.25
C ILE A 33 1.64 16.86 -0.70
N ILE A 34 2.39 16.09 -1.48
CA ILE A 34 3.36 16.59 -2.47
C ILE A 34 2.92 16.37 -3.92
N GLY A 35 1.89 15.55 -4.16
CA GLY A 35 1.36 15.31 -5.49
C GLY A 35 -0.08 14.80 -5.48
N ARG A 36 -0.81 15.09 -6.56
CA ARG A 36 -2.15 14.52 -6.83
C ARG A 36 -2.21 14.08 -8.27
N GLY A 37 -2.77 12.90 -8.51
CA GLY A 37 -2.90 12.33 -9.84
C GLY A 37 -4.26 11.67 -10.06
N ALA A 38 -4.44 11.09 -11.24
CA ALA A 38 -5.72 10.53 -11.66
C ALA A 38 -6.22 9.35 -10.80
N PHE A 39 -5.34 8.70 -10.04
CA PHE A 39 -5.64 7.49 -9.25
C PHE A 39 -5.42 7.66 -7.74
N GLY A 40 -4.99 8.86 -7.29
CA GLY A 40 -4.82 9.17 -5.87
C GLY A 40 -3.75 10.25 -5.59
N THR A 41 -3.08 10.13 -4.45
CA THR A 41 -2.18 11.16 -3.90
C THR A 41 -0.77 10.64 -3.69
N VAL A 42 0.19 11.56 -3.63
CA VAL A 42 1.54 11.29 -3.14
C VAL A 42 1.78 12.17 -1.92
N ASP A 43 2.09 11.54 -0.80
CA ASP A 43 2.25 12.15 0.51
C ASP A 43 3.70 12.03 0.96
N LEU A 44 4.30 13.12 1.44
CA LEU A 44 5.56 13.07 2.18
C LEU A 44 5.25 12.55 3.59
N VAL A 45 5.83 11.40 3.94
CA VAL A 45 5.58 10.71 5.19
C VAL A 45 6.88 10.44 5.94
N ARG A 46 6.78 10.28 7.26
CA ARG A 46 7.88 9.84 8.13
C ARG A 46 7.51 8.53 8.80
N ARG A 47 8.36 7.51 8.71
CA ARG A 47 8.15 6.25 9.43
C ARG A 47 8.42 6.47 10.91
N LYS A 48 7.43 6.21 11.78
CA LYS A 48 7.49 6.51 13.21
C LYS A 48 8.65 5.80 13.93
N SER A 49 8.93 4.55 13.56
CA SER A 49 9.95 3.74 14.24
C SER A 49 11.39 4.09 13.89
N SER A 50 11.65 4.65 12.69
CA SER A 50 13.01 4.91 12.20
C SER A 50 13.31 6.39 11.97
N GLY A 51 12.29 7.26 11.95
CA GLY A 51 12.41 8.67 11.61
C GLY A 51 12.69 8.94 10.12
N GLN A 52 12.84 7.89 9.29
CA GLN A 52 13.15 8.04 7.87
C GLN A 52 11.95 8.57 7.09
N VAL A 53 12.24 9.47 6.14
CA VAL A 53 11.25 10.18 5.33
C VAL A 53 11.12 9.51 3.95
N TYR A 54 9.88 9.41 3.47
CA TYR A 54 9.54 8.76 2.20
C TYR A 54 8.45 9.55 1.46
N ALA A 55 8.35 9.35 0.15
CA ALA A 55 7.17 9.70 -0.62
C ALA A 55 6.28 8.46 -0.72
N MET A 56 5.04 8.54 -0.24
CA MET A 56 4.07 7.45 -0.24
C MET A 56 2.98 7.74 -1.26
N LYS A 57 2.87 6.90 -2.30
CA LYS A 57 1.84 7.02 -3.31
C LYS A 57 0.65 6.17 -2.92
N THR A 58 -0.50 6.79 -2.69
CA THR A 58 -1.76 6.13 -2.37
C THR A 58 -2.63 6.02 -3.62
N LEU A 59 -3.04 4.80 -3.95
CA LEU A 59 -3.89 4.46 -5.10
C LEU A 59 -5.22 3.88 -4.62
N SER A 60 -6.34 4.45 -5.09
CA SER A 60 -7.69 3.97 -4.74
C SER A 60 -8.03 2.68 -5.49
N LYS A 61 -8.28 1.59 -4.77
CA LYS A 61 -8.70 0.31 -5.38
C LYS A 61 -10.02 0.44 -6.13
N PHE A 62 -10.93 1.27 -5.63
CA PHE A 62 -12.21 1.51 -6.29
C PHE A 62 -12.02 2.17 -7.66
N GLU A 63 -11.22 3.23 -7.73
CA GLU A 63 -10.94 3.92 -9.00
C GLU A 63 -10.16 3.03 -9.98
N MET A 64 -9.24 2.19 -9.46
CA MET A 64 -8.51 1.22 -10.25
C MET A 64 -9.40 0.10 -10.80
N LEU A 65 -10.45 -0.33 -10.09
CA LEU A 65 -11.39 -1.33 -10.61
C LEU A 65 -12.37 -0.73 -11.62
N LYS A 66 -12.78 0.52 -11.39
CA LYS A 66 -13.71 1.24 -12.27
C LYS A 66 -13.12 1.51 -13.65
N ARG A 67 -11.81 1.77 -13.72
CA ARG A 67 -11.06 1.91 -14.97
C ARG A 67 -10.41 0.56 -15.25
N SER A 68 -10.93 -0.22 -16.19
CA SER A 68 -10.52 -1.61 -16.51
C SER A 68 -9.00 -1.85 -16.71
N ASP A 69 -8.22 -0.78 -16.77
CA ASP A 69 -6.77 -0.65 -16.88
C ASP A 69 -6.01 -0.90 -15.56
N SER A 70 -6.45 -1.86 -14.76
CA SER A 70 -5.80 -2.19 -13.48
C SER A 70 -4.43 -2.87 -13.64
N ALA A 71 -3.93 -3.18 -14.84
CA ALA A 71 -2.64 -3.87 -14.98
C ALA A 71 -1.42 -2.96 -14.79
N PHE A 72 -1.54 -1.65 -15.04
CA PHE A 72 -0.38 -0.74 -15.10
C PHE A 72 0.39 -0.58 -13.77
N PHE A 73 -0.26 -0.80 -12.63
CA PHE A 73 0.41 -0.66 -11.32
C PHE A 73 1.43 -1.78 -11.05
N TRP A 74 1.25 -2.97 -11.64
CA TRP A 74 2.19 -4.07 -11.47
C TRP A 74 3.53 -3.72 -12.09
N GLU A 75 3.51 -3.17 -13.31
CA GLU A 75 4.72 -2.72 -13.99
C GLU A 75 5.39 -1.55 -13.25
N GLU A 76 4.61 -0.55 -12.82
CA GLU A 76 5.16 0.56 -12.05
C GLU A 76 5.88 0.06 -10.78
N ARG A 77 5.23 -0.83 -10.04
CA ARG A 77 5.81 -1.45 -8.84
C ARG A 77 7.06 -2.26 -9.18
N ASN A 78 7.01 -3.10 -10.21
CA ASN A 78 8.12 -3.98 -10.59
C ASN A 78 9.35 -3.16 -11.01
N ILE A 79 9.16 -2.11 -11.80
CA ILE A 79 10.24 -1.20 -12.21
C ILE A 79 10.89 -0.58 -10.97
N MET A 80 10.11 -0.02 -10.04
CA MET A 80 10.68 0.61 -8.83
C MET A 80 11.27 -0.39 -7.83
N ALA A 81 10.78 -1.63 -7.80
CA ALA A 81 11.23 -2.66 -6.86
C ALA A 81 12.51 -3.39 -7.32
N PHE A 82 12.64 -3.65 -8.62
CA PHE A 82 13.71 -4.49 -9.18
C PHE A 82 14.76 -3.71 -9.96
N SER A 83 14.55 -2.43 -10.23
CA SER A 83 15.58 -1.59 -10.85
C SER A 83 16.76 -1.35 -9.91
N ASN A 84 17.97 -1.53 -10.43
CA ASN A 84 19.22 -1.17 -9.77
C ASN A 84 19.89 0.00 -10.49
N SER A 85 19.11 1.05 -10.75
CA SER A 85 19.54 2.26 -11.44
C SER A 85 19.32 3.48 -10.55
N ASP A 86 20.34 4.32 -10.41
CA ASP A 86 20.25 5.60 -9.67
C ASP A 86 19.25 6.59 -10.30
N TRP A 87 18.83 6.34 -11.54
CA TRP A 87 17.84 7.15 -12.26
C TRP A 87 16.39 6.76 -11.98
N ILE A 88 16.16 5.65 -11.28
CA ILE A 88 14.82 5.14 -10.98
C ILE A 88 14.55 5.26 -9.49
N VAL A 89 13.42 5.85 -9.14
CA VAL A 89 12.98 5.95 -7.74
C VAL A 89 12.81 4.55 -7.16
N LYS A 90 13.51 4.28 -6.07
CA LYS A 90 13.49 2.99 -5.39
C LYS A 90 12.23 2.81 -4.55
N LEU A 91 11.58 1.67 -4.70
CA LEU A 91 10.49 1.24 -3.82
C LEU A 91 11.04 0.59 -2.55
N TYR A 92 10.70 1.14 -1.39
CA TYR A 92 11.10 0.56 -0.10
C TYR A 92 10.04 -0.37 0.49
N TYR A 93 8.77 -0.01 0.36
CA TYR A 93 7.65 -0.77 0.90
C TYR A 93 6.50 -0.77 -0.10
N ALA A 94 5.74 -1.85 -0.13
CA ALA A 94 4.45 -1.87 -0.82
C ALA A 94 3.45 -2.62 0.05
N PHE A 95 2.34 -1.98 0.39
CA PHE A 95 1.32 -2.55 1.26
C PHE A 95 -0.07 -2.08 0.84
N GLN A 96 -1.10 -2.73 1.38
CA GLN A 96 -2.47 -2.44 1.01
C GLN A 96 -3.42 -2.61 2.20
N ASP A 97 -4.48 -1.82 2.20
CA ASP A 97 -5.62 -1.99 3.10
C ASP A 97 -6.89 -2.34 2.30
N SER A 98 -8.07 -2.30 2.90
CA SER A 98 -9.33 -2.63 2.22
C SER A 98 -9.67 -1.67 1.08
N LYS A 99 -9.20 -0.42 1.13
CA LYS A 99 -9.56 0.67 0.20
C LYS A 99 -8.44 1.05 -0.76
N ASN A 100 -7.19 0.97 -0.33
CA ASN A 100 -6.06 1.54 -1.05
C ASN A 100 -4.88 0.58 -1.17
N VAL A 101 -4.10 0.76 -2.24
CA VAL A 101 -2.75 0.24 -2.42
C VAL A 101 -1.76 1.39 -2.19
N ARG A 102 -0.66 1.14 -1.50
CA ARG A 102 0.39 2.12 -1.22
C ARG A 102 1.77 1.60 -1.60
N ASN A 103 2.51 2.44 -2.30
CA ASN A 103 3.90 2.29 -2.69
C ASN A 103 4.75 3.39 -2.04
#